data_AF-A0A7S2IZN5-F1
#
_entry.id   AF-A0A7S2IZN5-F1
#
_cell.length_a   1.000
_cell.length_b   1.000
_cell.length_c   1.000
_cell.angle_alpha   90.00
_cell.angle_beta   90.00
_cell.angle_gamma   90.00
#
_symmetry.space_group_name_H-M   'P 1'
#
loop_
_entity.id
_entity.type
_entity.pdbx_description
1 polymer ?
#
loop_
_entity_poly.entity_id
_entity_poly.type
_entity_poly.pdbx_seq_one_letter_code
_entity_poly.pdbx_strand_id
1 'polypeptide(L)'
;VEWSPRELSWADFRGKILGSTDPATADLCSVRHLIYSDWSRLGLKAKPDTGDNGVHASASPFEALAERANWLGAPLAQDRFGRAMLSAGVPSAMVQAWCDDPPVNFEGKKQSLFDLLED
;
A
#
# COMPACT_ATOMS: atom_id res chain seq x y z
N VAL A 1 -7.22 9.01 4.50
CA VAL A 1 -7.71 8.14 5.60
C VAL A 1 -6.57 8.02 6.59
N GLU A 2 -6.79 8.31 7.87
CA GLU A 2 -5.79 8.11 8.94
C GLU A 2 -6.47 7.40 10.12
N TRP A 3 -5.72 6.54 10.81
CA TRP A 3 -6.16 5.83 12.02
C TRP A 3 -4.98 5.68 12.99
N SER A 4 -5.29 5.36 14.25
CA SER A 4 -4.27 5.10 15.25
C SER A 4 -3.62 3.73 15.00
N PRO A 5 -2.28 3.63 14.88
CA PRO A 5 -1.62 2.33 14.74
C PRO A 5 -1.73 1.46 16.01
N ARG A 6 -2.18 2.02 17.14
CA ARG A 6 -2.50 1.26 18.36
C ARG A 6 -3.85 0.53 18.27
N GLU A 7 -4.74 1.01 17.40
CA GLU A 7 -6.08 0.44 17.21
C GLU A 7 -6.11 -0.53 16.04
N LEU A 8 -5.32 -0.25 14.99
CA LEU A 8 -5.23 -1.08 13.79
C LEU A 8 -3.82 -0.96 13.20
N SER A 9 -3.07 -2.07 13.17
CA SER A 9 -1.78 -2.12 12.49
C SER A 9 -1.94 -2.06 10.97
N TRP A 10 -0.87 -1.72 10.25
CA TRP A 10 -0.90 -1.72 8.78
C TRP A 10 -1.16 -3.13 8.22
N ALA A 11 -0.48 -4.13 8.80
CA ALA A 11 -0.71 -5.55 8.50
C ALA A 11 -2.17 -5.97 8.73
N ASP A 12 -2.82 -5.54 9.82
CA ASP A 12 -4.24 -5.85 10.06
C ASP A 12 -5.16 -5.09 9.11
N PHE A 13 -4.84 -3.85 8.76
CA PHE A 13 -5.55 -3.11 7.73
C PHE A 13 -5.52 -3.85 6.39
N ARG A 14 -4.33 -4.30 5.93
CA ARG A 14 -4.22 -5.05 4.67
C ARG A 14 -4.84 -6.44 4.76
N GLY A 15 -4.57 -7.18 5.83
CA GLY A 15 -4.98 -8.57 5.97
C GLY A 15 -6.47 -8.74 6.31
N LYS A 16 -6.98 -7.96 7.27
CA LYS A 16 -8.33 -8.14 7.83
C LYS A 16 -9.36 -7.19 7.21
N ILE A 17 -8.99 -5.92 7.01
CA ILE A 17 -9.93 -4.93 6.45
C ILE A 17 -9.97 -5.04 4.93
N LEU A 18 -8.83 -4.94 4.27
CA LEU A 18 -8.76 -5.03 2.80
C LEU A 18 -8.98 -6.47 2.33
N GLY A 19 -8.31 -7.44 2.97
CA GLY A 19 -8.34 -8.85 2.61
C GLY A 19 -7.12 -9.26 1.78
N SER A 20 -6.81 -10.57 1.72
CA SER A 20 -5.71 -11.09 0.90
C SER A 20 -5.86 -10.72 -0.57
N THR A 21 -4.74 -10.71 -1.31
CA THR A 21 -4.72 -10.29 -2.72
C THR A 21 -5.59 -11.18 -3.60
N ASP A 22 -5.65 -12.50 -3.32
CA ASP A 22 -6.64 -13.41 -3.90
C ASP A 22 -7.95 -13.34 -3.09
N PRO A 23 -9.01 -12.70 -3.62
CA PRO A 23 -10.25 -12.49 -2.88
C PRO A 23 -10.97 -13.79 -2.50
N ALA A 24 -10.69 -14.90 -3.19
CA ALA A 24 -11.28 -16.20 -2.90
C ALA A 24 -10.80 -16.78 -1.55
N THR A 25 -9.62 -16.33 -1.08
CA THR A 25 -9.00 -16.75 0.18
C THR A 25 -9.06 -15.68 1.27
N ALA A 26 -9.58 -14.49 0.94
CA ALA A 26 -9.66 -13.36 1.86
C ALA A 26 -10.69 -13.61 2.96
N ASP A 27 -10.50 -12.95 4.11
CA ASP A 27 -11.47 -12.98 5.21
C ASP A 27 -12.87 -12.60 4.72
N LEU A 28 -13.90 -13.34 5.14
CA LEU A 28 -15.27 -13.18 4.64
C LEU A 28 -15.84 -11.77 4.86
N CYS A 29 -15.36 -11.07 5.89
CA CYS A 29 -15.78 -9.71 6.24
C CYS A 29 -14.90 -8.63 5.60
N SER A 30 -13.84 -9.01 4.87
CA SER A 30 -12.93 -8.07 4.21
C SER A 30 -13.54 -7.45 2.96
N VAL A 31 -13.08 -6.25 2.60
CA VAL A 31 -13.57 -5.51 1.43
C VAL A 31 -13.42 -6.32 0.14
N ARG A 32 -12.26 -6.96 -0.08
CA ARG A 32 -12.02 -7.78 -1.28
C ARG A 32 -12.97 -8.97 -1.35
N HIS A 33 -13.24 -9.65 -0.22
CA HIS A 33 -14.19 -10.77 -0.22
C HIS A 33 -15.63 -10.31 -0.46
N LEU A 34 -16.02 -9.18 0.12
CA LEU A 34 -17.35 -8.60 -0.11
C LEU A 34 -17.53 -8.23 -1.59
N ILE A 35 -16.52 -7.62 -2.22
CA ILE A 35 -16.56 -7.33 -3.67
C ILE A 35 -16.59 -8.63 -4.48
N TYR A 36 -15.81 -9.64 -4.09
CA TYR A 36 -15.76 -10.94 -4.76
C TYR A 36 -17.06 -11.72 -4.67
N SER A 37 -17.77 -11.64 -3.53
CA SER A 37 -19.04 -12.34 -3.33
C SER A 37 -20.19 -11.60 -4.03
N ASP A 38 -20.20 -10.27 -4.00
CA ASP A 38 -21.22 -9.43 -4.61
C ASP A 38 -20.92 -8.96 -6.04
N TRP A 39 -19.84 -9.43 -6.68
CA TRP A 39 -19.32 -8.87 -7.94
C TRP A 39 -20.38 -8.66 -9.03
N SER A 40 -21.27 -9.63 -9.23
CA SER A 40 -22.33 -9.56 -10.23
C SER A 40 -23.39 -8.53 -9.86
N ARG A 41 -23.74 -8.44 -8.57
CA ARG A 41 -24.65 -7.41 -8.02
C ARG A 41 -24.06 -6.01 -8.11
N LEU A 42 -22.74 -5.90 -7.97
CA LEU A 42 -21.98 -4.66 -8.16
C LEU A 42 -21.79 -4.27 -9.63
N GLY A 43 -22.23 -5.11 -10.58
CA GLY A 43 -22.14 -4.84 -12.02
C GLY A 43 -20.74 -5.05 -12.61
N LEU A 44 -19.87 -5.80 -11.93
CA LEU A 44 -18.56 -6.17 -12.47
C LEU A 44 -18.72 -7.17 -13.62
N LYS A 45 -17.85 -7.05 -14.63
CA LYS A 45 -17.91 -7.86 -15.86
C LYS A 45 -17.46 -9.31 -15.65
N ALA A 46 -16.62 -9.53 -14.66
CA ALA A 46 -16.07 -10.83 -14.32
C ALA A 46 -15.93 -10.95 -12.81
N LYS A 47 -15.84 -12.20 -12.34
CA LYS A 47 -15.55 -12.50 -10.96
C LYS A 47 -14.11 -12.06 -10.64
N PRO A 48 -13.87 -11.30 -9.55
CA PRO A 48 -12.54 -10.84 -9.17
C PRO A 48 -11.53 -11.98 -9.00
N ASP A 49 -10.28 -11.70 -9.37
CA ASP A 49 -9.12 -12.58 -9.17
C ASP A 49 -7.96 -11.79 -8.55
N THR A 50 -6.77 -12.38 -8.48
CA THR A 50 -5.59 -11.74 -7.88
C THR A 50 -5.17 -10.45 -8.60
N GLY A 51 -5.39 -10.35 -9.91
CA GLY A 51 -5.05 -9.17 -10.71
C GLY A 51 -6.12 -8.09 -10.65
N ASP A 52 -7.39 -8.49 -10.69
CA ASP A 52 -8.55 -7.59 -10.66
C ASP A 52 -9.38 -7.81 -9.38
N ASN A 53 -8.78 -7.52 -8.21
CA ASN A 53 -9.39 -7.74 -6.88
C ASN A 53 -10.26 -6.57 -6.36
N GLY A 54 -10.56 -5.59 -7.21
CA GLY A 54 -11.53 -4.53 -6.94
C GLY A 54 -11.01 -3.31 -6.18
N VAL A 55 -9.99 -3.44 -5.32
CA VAL A 55 -9.44 -2.32 -4.56
C VAL A 55 -7.92 -2.38 -4.40
N HIS A 56 -7.29 -1.21 -4.52
CA HIS A 56 -5.88 -0.98 -4.23
C HIS A 56 -5.70 -0.29 -2.87
N ALA A 57 -4.65 -0.65 -2.16
CA ALA A 57 -4.13 0.11 -1.03
C ALA A 57 -2.61 -0.05 -0.96
N SER A 58 -1.91 1.00 -0.54
CA SER A 58 -0.45 1.02 -0.43
C SER A 58 0.04 -0.09 0.51
N ALA A 59 1.10 -0.79 0.11
CA ALA A 59 1.59 -1.93 0.88
C ALA A 59 2.39 -1.53 2.13
N SER A 60 2.84 -0.29 2.19
CA SER A 60 3.58 0.27 3.32
C SER A 60 3.29 1.77 3.53
N PRO A 61 3.65 2.35 4.70
CA PRO A 61 3.63 3.80 4.87
C PRO A 61 4.50 4.56 3.86
N PHE A 62 5.60 3.95 3.39
CA PHE A 62 6.50 4.54 2.41
C PHE A 62 5.87 4.57 1.01
N GLU A 63 5.28 3.48 0.56
CA GLU A 63 4.51 3.49 -0.69
C GLU A 63 3.32 4.44 -0.62
N ALA A 64 2.67 4.55 0.54
CA ALA A 64 1.58 5.49 0.72
C ALA A 64 2.04 6.94 0.49
N LEU A 65 3.27 7.29 0.88
CA LEU A 65 3.90 8.59 0.53
C LEU A 65 4.08 8.72 -0.98
N ALA A 66 4.68 7.73 -1.64
CA ALA A 66 4.95 7.74 -3.08
C ALA A 66 3.66 7.87 -3.90
N GLU A 67 2.65 7.07 -3.55
CA GLU A 67 1.34 7.08 -4.21
C GLU A 67 0.60 8.41 -4.00
N ARG A 68 0.60 8.98 -2.79
CA ARG A 68 -0.01 10.31 -2.57
C ARG A 68 0.71 11.40 -3.38
N ALA A 69 2.03 11.33 -3.48
CA ALA A 69 2.79 12.26 -4.30
C ALA A 69 2.41 12.12 -5.79
N ASN A 70 2.30 10.89 -6.28
CA ASN A 70 1.94 10.60 -7.68
C ASN A 70 0.49 10.98 -8.02
N TRP A 71 -0.48 10.51 -7.23
CA TRP A 71 -1.91 10.65 -7.50
C TRP A 71 -2.47 12.02 -7.16
N LEU A 72 -2.00 12.64 -6.08
CA LEU A 72 -2.54 13.90 -5.57
C LEU A 72 -1.62 15.10 -5.82
N GLY A 73 -0.42 14.87 -6.37
CA GLY A 73 0.60 15.91 -6.49
C GLY A 73 1.07 16.45 -5.13
N ALA A 74 0.85 15.69 -4.06
CA ALA A 74 1.18 16.13 -2.70
C ALA A 74 2.70 16.24 -2.55
N PRO A 75 3.25 17.41 -2.14
CA PRO A 75 4.68 17.52 -1.93
C PRO A 75 5.17 16.58 -0.83
N LEU A 76 6.28 15.88 -1.05
CA LEU A 76 6.87 14.95 -0.07
C LEU A 76 7.10 15.62 1.30
N ALA A 77 7.50 16.89 1.29
CA ALA A 77 7.73 17.70 2.49
C ALA A 77 6.44 18.18 3.19
N GLN A 78 5.27 17.98 2.62
CA GLN A 78 3.98 18.26 3.28
C GLN A 78 3.31 16.97 3.77
N ASP A 79 3.70 15.83 3.21
CA ASP A 79 3.27 14.52 3.68
C ASP A 79 3.72 14.23 5.12
N ARG A 80 2.90 13.53 5.91
CA ARG A 80 3.25 13.20 7.31
C ARG A 80 4.46 12.27 7.37
N PHE A 81 4.52 11.24 6.54
CA PHE A 81 5.63 10.29 6.52
C PHE A 81 6.87 10.92 5.88
N GLY A 82 6.68 11.64 4.76
CA GLY A 82 7.78 12.35 4.10
C GLY A 82 8.46 13.38 5.01
N ARG A 83 7.69 14.18 5.78
CA ARG A 83 8.27 15.08 6.81
C ARG A 83 9.04 14.33 7.89
N ALA A 84 8.57 13.17 8.32
CA ALA A 84 9.27 12.37 9.31
C ALA A 84 10.63 11.88 8.78
N MET A 85 10.69 11.42 7.52
CA MET A 85 11.95 11.03 6.87
C MET A 85 12.94 12.19 6.76
N LEU A 86 12.47 13.36 6.33
CA LEU A 86 13.31 14.56 6.24
C LEU A 86 13.82 15.00 7.62
N SER A 87 12.96 14.94 8.64
CA SER A 87 13.33 15.26 10.03
C SER A 87 14.32 14.25 10.62
N ALA A 88 14.29 13.00 10.15
CA ALA A 88 15.28 11.97 10.47
C ALA A 88 16.60 12.13 9.70
N GLY A 89 16.72 13.15 8.83
CA GLY A 89 17.93 13.47 8.09
C GLY A 89 18.05 12.77 6.73
N VAL A 90 17.00 12.10 6.24
CA VAL A 90 17.01 11.53 4.89
C VAL A 90 16.96 12.67 3.87
N PRO A 91 17.93 12.77 2.93
CA PRO A 91 17.93 13.85 1.95
C PRO A 91 16.69 13.81 1.06
N SER A 92 16.09 14.97 0.78
CA SER A 92 14.88 15.04 -0.06
C SER A 92 15.05 14.40 -1.43
N ALA A 93 16.23 14.53 -2.05
CA ALA A 93 16.53 13.90 -3.34
C ALA A 93 16.53 12.36 -3.25
N MET A 94 16.95 11.81 -2.11
CA MET A 94 16.95 10.37 -1.86
C MET A 94 15.52 9.86 -1.63
N VAL A 95 14.71 10.57 -0.82
CA VAL A 95 13.29 10.24 -0.64
C VAL A 95 12.58 10.21 -1.99
N GLN A 96 12.83 11.21 -2.84
CA GLN A 96 12.23 11.29 -4.16
C GLN A 96 12.68 10.16 -5.09
N ALA A 97 13.98 9.85 -5.14
CA ALA A 97 14.50 8.75 -5.95
C ALA A 97 13.97 7.38 -5.50
N TRP A 98 13.71 7.22 -4.20
CA TRP A 98 13.14 6.00 -3.64
C TRP A 98 11.65 5.82 -3.96
N CYS A 99 10.92 6.88 -4.31
CA CYS A 99 9.52 6.77 -4.74
C CYS A 99 9.34 6.07 -6.09
N ASP A 100 10.41 5.91 -6.88
CA ASP A 100 10.40 5.18 -8.16
C ASP A 100 10.66 3.67 -8.00
N ASP A 101 10.60 3.16 -6.78
CA ASP A 101 10.93 1.78 -6.40
C ASP A 101 12.26 1.27 -6.99
N PRO A 102 13.39 1.94 -6.70
CA PRO A 102 14.66 1.53 -7.27
C PRO A 102 15.11 0.21 -6.65
N PRO A 103 15.82 -0.64 -7.42
CA PRO A 103 16.41 -1.83 -6.85
C PRO A 103 17.61 -1.45 -5.96
N VAL A 104 17.58 -1.88 -4.70
CA VAL A 104 18.63 -1.62 -3.70
C VAL A 104 19.37 -2.91 -3.34
N ASN A 105 20.62 -2.78 -2.88
CA ASN A 105 21.37 -3.90 -2.33
C ASN A 105 21.08 -4.01 -0.84
N PHE A 106 20.44 -5.10 -0.42
CA PHE A 106 20.13 -5.39 0.98
C PHE A 106 20.44 -6.86 1.25
N GLU A 107 21.15 -7.15 2.35
CA GLU A 107 21.56 -8.52 2.74
C GLU A 107 22.19 -9.36 1.61
N GLY A 108 22.99 -8.72 0.76
CA GLY A 108 23.70 -9.38 -0.35
C GLY A 108 22.83 -9.68 -1.57
N LYS A 109 21.59 -9.18 -1.62
CA LYS A 109 20.67 -9.33 -2.75
C LYS A 109 20.25 -7.97 -3.30
N LYS A 110 19.96 -7.94 -4.59
CA LYS A 110 19.34 -6.79 -5.26
C LYS A 110 17.83 -6.98 -5.24
N GLN A 111 17.09 -6.08 -4.58
CA GLN A 111 15.65 -6.21 -4.32
C GLN A 111 14.93 -4.87 -4.54
N SER A 112 13.63 -4.91 -4.84
CA SER A 112 12.78 -3.72 -4.83
C SER A 112 12.80 -3.08 -3.44
N LEU A 113 12.80 -1.75 -3.38
CA LEU A 113 12.75 -1.04 -2.11
C LEU A 113 11.36 -1.14 -1.49
N PHE A 114 10.31 -1.14 -2.30
CA PHE A 114 8.93 -1.31 -1.85
C PHE A 114 8.74 -2.70 -1.23
N ASP A 115 9.21 -3.76 -1.89
CA ASP A 115 9.16 -5.13 -1.36
C ASP A 115 9.83 -5.26 0.02
N LEU A 116 10.91 -4.50 0.27
CA LEU A 116 11.63 -4.51 1.55
C LEU A 116 10.89 -3.77 2.67
N LEU A 117 9.89 -2.96 2.34
CA LEU A 117 9.16 -2.09 3.27
C LEU A 117 7.69 -2.45 3.44
N GLU A 118 7.18 -3.42 2.66
CA GLU A 118 5.83 -3.96 2.84
C GLU A 118 5.59 -4.49 4.26
N ASP A 119 4.38 -4.23 4.77
CA ASP A 119 3.88 -4.71 6.07
C ASP A 119 2.62 -5.57 5.88
#